data_AF-A0A962Y2A6-F1
#
_entry.id   AF-A0A962Y2A6-F1
#
_cell.length_a   1.000
_cell.length_b   1.000
_cell.length_c   1.000
_cell.angle_alpha   90.00
_cell.angle_beta   90.00
_cell.angle_gamma   90.00
#
_symmetry.space_group_name_H-M   'P 1'
#
loop_
_entity.id
_entity.type
_entity.pdbx_description
1 polymer ?
#
loop_
_entity_poly.entity_id
_entity_poly.type
_entity_poly.pdbx_seq_one_letter_code
_entity_poly.pdbx_strand_id
1 'polypeptide(L)'
;MTSEIDNFLSVKQVAAYLQLNEKKVYALVGEGRIPATKVTGKWMFPRELIDRWMMDSAHGGLLADRLVIAGSDDPLLYRLVGAFARDMHSLAQISYTPTGTRLGLDLLQANRVDVSAL
;
A
#
# COMPACT_ATOMS: atom_id res chain seq x y z
N MET A 1 19.02 21.80 -10.47
CA MET A 1 18.57 21.06 -11.67
C MET A 1 17.43 20.18 -11.21
N THR A 2 16.20 20.62 -11.44
CA THR A 2 14.95 19.97 -11.03
C THR A 2 14.82 18.66 -11.79
N SER A 3 15.26 17.54 -11.20
CA SER A 3 14.84 16.23 -11.68
C SER A 3 13.35 16.15 -11.41
N GLU A 4 12.54 16.30 -12.46
CA GLU A 4 11.11 15.98 -12.39
C GLU A 4 10.99 14.61 -11.74
N ILE A 5 10.31 14.58 -10.60
CA ILE A 5 9.94 13.35 -9.94
C ILE A 5 9.01 12.66 -10.94
N ASP A 6 9.54 11.69 -11.68
CA ASP A 6 8.82 10.96 -12.72
C ASP A 6 7.80 10.06 -12.02
N ASN A 7 6.70 10.68 -11.56
CA ASN A 7 5.62 10.06 -10.81
C ASN A 7 4.97 8.93 -11.61
N PHE A 8 5.20 8.90 -12.93
CA PHE A 8 4.62 7.94 -13.85
C PHE A 8 5.71 7.32 -14.73
N LEU A 9 5.76 5.99 -14.74
CA LEU A 9 6.63 5.22 -15.61
C LEU A 9 5.87 4.90 -16.91
N SER A 10 6.58 4.90 -18.04
CA SER A 10 6.12 4.28 -19.28
C SER A 10 6.26 2.76 -19.23
N VAL A 11 5.69 2.04 -20.21
CA VAL A 11 5.84 0.57 -20.35
C VAL A 11 7.31 0.15 -20.33
N LYS A 12 8.19 0.90 -21.01
CA LYS A 12 9.63 0.59 -21.06
C LYS A 12 10.31 0.79 -19.70
N GLN A 13 9.98 1.89 -19.03
CA GLN A 13 10.55 2.21 -17.72
C GLN A 13 10.07 1.21 -16.66
N VAL A 14 8.78 0.83 -16.64
CA VAL A 14 8.27 -0.17 -15.68
C VAL A 14 8.82 -1.56 -15.98
N ALA A 15 9.01 -1.93 -17.26
CA ALA A 15 9.65 -3.17 -17.65
C ALA A 15 11.09 -3.26 -17.11
N ALA A 16 11.87 -2.19 -17.30
CA ALA A 16 13.22 -2.09 -16.73
C ALA A 16 13.21 -2.11 -15.20
N TYR A 17 12.26 -1.40 -14.58
CA TYR A 17 12.12 -1.31 -13.14
C TYR A 17 11.81 -2.66 -12.48
N LEU A 18 10.85 -3.41 -13.04
CA LEU A 18 10.44 -4.73 -12.56
C LEU A 18 11.36 -5.86 -13.06
N GLN A 19 12.35 -5.54 -13.91
CA GLN A 19 13.20 -6.53 -14.58
C GLN A 19 12.39 -7.56 -15.38
N LEU A 20 11.35 -7.09 -16.09
CA LEU A 20 10.45 -7.89 -16.92
C LEU A 20 10.57 -7.49 -18.40
N ASN A 21 10.20 -8.42 -19.28
CA ASN A 21 10.04 -8.10 -20.70
C ASN A 21 8.77 -7.27 -20.93
N GLU A 22 8.79 -6.31 -21.87
CA GLU A 22 7.62 -5.49 -22.22
C GLU A 22 6.37 -6.34 -22.53
N LYS A 23 6.56 -7.49 -23.20
CA LYS A 23 5.47 -8.44 -23.49
C LYS A 23 4.77 -8.95 -22.23
N LYS A 24 5.52 -9.22 -21.15
CA LYS A 24 4.95 -9.63 -19.85
C LYS A 24 4.21 -8.46 -19.18
N VAL A 25 4.75 -7.24 -19.29
CA VAL A 25 4.07 -6.05 -18.77
C VAL A 25 2.72 -5.86 -19.46
N TYR A 26 2.66 -5.96 -20.78
CA TYR A 26 1.39 -5.89 -21.51
C TYR A 26 0.41 -6.99 -21.12
N ALA A 27 0.88 -8.22 -20.89
CA ALA A 27 0.03 -9.31 -20.41
C ALA A 27 -0.54 -9.00 -19.02
N LEU A 28 0.28 -8.55 -18.07
CA LEU A 28 -0.15 -8.16 -16.73
C LEU A 28 -1.18 -7.02 -16.75
N VAL A 29 -1.00 -6.04 -17.65
CA VAL A 29 -1.96 -4.96 -17.85
C VAL A 29 -3.27 -5.50 -18.42
N GLY A 30 -3.21 -6.40 -19.40
CA GLY A 30 -4.39 -7.02 -19.99
C GLY A 30 -5.18 -7.89 -19.01
N GLU A 31 -4.48 -8.54 -18.07
CA GLU A 31 -5.07 -9.31 -16.97
C GLU A 31 -5.53 -8.43 -15.79
N GLY A 32 -5.23 -7.12 -15.81
CA GLY A 32 -5.55 -6.20 -14.71
C GLY A 32 -4.76 -6.45 -13.41
N ARG A 33 -3.60 -7.12 -13.50
CA ARG A 33 -2.80 -7.57 -12.35
C ARG A 33 -1.72 -6.60 -11.89
N ILE A 34 -1.49 -5.53 -12.65
CA ILE A 34 -0.52 -4.48 -12.36
C ILE A 34 -1.24 -3.13 -12.41
N PRO A 35 -1.00 -2.21 -11.46
CA PRO A 35 -1.65 -0.90 -11.46
C PRO A 35 -1.15 -0.07 -12.65
N ALA A 36 -2.05 0.22 -13.58
CA ALA A 36 -1.75 0.98 -14.78
C ALA A 36 -2.96 1.85 -15.16
N THR A 37 -2.70 3.01 -15.74
CA THR A 37 -3.73 3.87 -16.31
C THR A 37 -3.44 4.14 -17.78
N LYS A 38 -4.50 4.27 -18.58
CA LYS A 38 -4.40 4.57 -20.00
C LYS A 38 -4.73 6.04 -20.22
N VAL A 39 -3.72 6.83 -20.58
CA VAL A 39 -3.85 8.27 -20.85
C VAL A 39 -3.52 8.51 -22.33
N THR A 40 -4.49 9.04 -23.08
CA THR A 40 -4.32 9.40 -24.51
C THR A 40 -3.73 8.26 -25.34
N GLY A 41 -4.22 7.03 -25.11
CA GLY A 41 -3.79 5.83 -25.84
C GLY A 41 -2.48 5.19 -25.34
N LYS A 42 -1.76 5.82 -24.40
CA LYS A 42 -0.52 5.30 -23.82
C LYS A 42 -0.76 4.75 -22.42
N TRP A 43 -0.10 3.65 -22.08
CA TRP A 43 -0.08 3.13 -20.72
C TRP A 43 0.95 3.86 -19.87
N MET A 44 0.50 4.33 -18.71
CA MET A 44 1.29 5.01 -17.70
C MET A 44 1.13 4.27 -16.36
N PHE A 45 2.21 4.19 -15.59
CA PHE A 45 2.29 3.40 -14.36
C PHE A 45 2.76 4.30 -13.22
N PRO A 46 1.86 4.74 -12.31
CA PRO A 46 2.27 5.56 -11.18
C PRO A 46 3.29 4.81 -10.32
N ARG A 47 4.48 5.39 -10.13
CA ARG A 47 5.60 4.70 -9.47
C ARG A 47 5.23 4.23 -8.06
N GLU A 48 4.57 5.08 -7.28
CA GLU A 48 4.13 4.76 -5.92
C GLU A 48 3.16 3.57 -5.88
N LEU A 49 2.26 3.46 -6.87
CA LEU A 49 1.34 2.33 -6.94
C LEU A 49 2.05 1.04 -7.33
N ILE A 50 3.06 1.11 -8.19
CA ILE A 50 3.89 -0.05 -8.55
C ILE A 50 4.70 -0.52 -7.34
N ASP A 51 5.28 0.42 -6.58
CA ASP A 51 6.04 0.11 -5.36
C ASP A 51 5.14 -0.57 -4.32
N ARG A 52 3.94 -0.01 -4.09
CA ARG A 52 2.95 -0.61 -3.19
C ARG A 52 2.51 -1.99 -3.66
N TRP A 53 2.17 -2.13 -4.94
CA TRP A 53 1.77 -3.40 -5.52
C TRP A 53 2.87 -4.47 -5.39
N MET A 54 4.14 -4.10 -5.57
CA MET A 54 5.26 -5.02 -5.34
C MET A 54 5.36 -5.43 -3.88
N MET A 55 5.23 -4.50 -2.94
CA MET A 55 5.22 -4.81 -1.51
C MET A 55 4.06 -5.76 -1.16
N ASP A 56 2.85 -5.48 -1.62
CA ASP A 56 1.67 -6.32 -1.37
C ASP A 56 1.83 -7.72 -1.98
N SER A 57 2.36 -7.78 -3.21
CA SER A 57 2.60 -9.03 -3.93
C SER A 57 3.73 -9.85 -3.31
N ALA A 58 4.80 -9.22 -2.80
CA ALA A 58 5.92 -9.89 -2.15
C ALA A 58 5.52 -10.55 -0.83
N HIS A 59 4.60 -9.93 -0.08
CA HIS A 59 4.03 -10.54 1.11
C HIS A 59 2.97 -11.59 0.76
N GLY A 60 2.53 -11.75 -0.49
CA GLY A 60 1.60 -12.81 -0.89
C GLY A 60 0.26 -12.79 -0.15
N GLY A 61 -0.13 -11.65 0.42
CA GLY A 61 -1.26 -11.55 1.34
C GLY A 61 -0.98 -11.98 2.79
N LEU A 62 0.27 -12.33 3.16
CA LEU A 62 0.70 -12.66 4.54
C LEU A 62 0.55 -11.50 5.53
N LEU A 63 0.31 -10.28 5.05
CA LEU A 63 -0.04 -9.12 5.87
C LEU A 63 -1.45 -8.61 5.58
N ALA A 64 -2.20 -9.21 4.65
CA ALA A 64 -3.55 -8.78 4.31
C ALA A 64 -4.57 -9.13 5.40
N ASP A 65 -4.19 -10.05 6.29
CA ASP A 65 -4.90 -10.40 7.52
C ASP A 65 -4.42 -9.55 8.71
N ARG A 66 -3.65 -8.47 8.50
CA ARG A 66 -3.19 -7.60 9.59
C ARG A 66 -3.79 -6.20 9.47
N LEU A 67 -4.22 -5.65 10.60
CA LEU A 67 -4.60 -4.25 10.76
C LEU A 67 -3.79 -3.62 11.88
N VAL A 68 -2.94 -2.66 11.55
CA VAL A 68 -2.12 -1.89 12.49
C VAL A 68 -2.63 -0.47 12.55
N ILE A 69 -3.03 -0.06 13.75
CA ILE A 69 -3.56 1.27 14.03
C ILE A 69 -2.56 1.98 14.94
N ALA A 70 -2.17 3.20 14.58
CA ALA A 70 -1.44 4.10 15.47
C ALA A 70 -2.18 5.43 15.58
N GLY A 71 -1.79 6.30 16.51
CA GLY A 71 -2.39 7.63 16.62
C GLY A 71 -2.65 8.09 18.03
N SER A 72 -3.57 9.04 18.19
CA SER A 72 -3.98 9.58 19.48
C SER A 72 -4.54 8.49 20.39
N ASP A 73 -4.31 8.64 21.70
CA ASP A 73 -4.79 7.72 22.73
C ASP A 73 -6.28 7.97 22.99
N ASP A 74 -7.13 7.08 22.48
CA ASP A 74 -8.59 7.15 22.63
C ASP A 74 -9.09 5.86 23.34
N PRO A 75 -9.64 5.98 24.56
CA PRO A 75 -10.17 4.83 25.30
C PRO A 75 -11.34 4.09 24.64
N LEU A 76 -12.16 4.78 23.84
CA LEU A 76 -13.24 4.16 23.08
C LEU A 76 -12.68 3.38 21.89
N LEU A 77 -11.70 3.95 21.18
CA LEU A 77 -11.00 3.26 20.10
C LEU A 77 -10.33 2.00 20.61
N TYR A 78 -9.61 2.07 21.74
CA TYR A 78 -8.99 0.89 22.36
C TYR A 78 -10.01 -0.23 22.63
N ARG A 79 -11.18 0.12 23.17
CA ARG A 79 -12.27 -0.85 23.43
C ARG A 79 -12.84 -1.43 22.16
N LEU A 80 -13.08 -0.60 21.13
CA LEU A 80 -13.60 -1.04 19.84
C LEU A 80 -12.63 -2.00 19.16
N VAL A 81 -11.35 -1.63 19.11
CA VAL A 81 -10.28 -2.47 18.56
C VAL A 81 -10.21 -3.80 19.32
N GLY A 82 -10.26 -3.76 20.66
CA GLY A 82 -10.28 -4.97 21.46
C GLY A 82 -11.50 -5.86 21.23
N ALA A 83 -12.69 -5.28 21.00
CA ALA A 83 -13.89 -6.04 20.64
C ALA A 83 -13.78 -6.67 19.26
N PHE A 84 -13.36 -5.87 18.26
CA PHE A 84 -13.21 -6.31 16.90
C PHE A 84 -12.13 -7.40 16.75
N ALA A 85 -11.00 -7.27 17.47
CA ALA A 85 -9.95 -8.28 17.51
C ALA A 85 -10.44 -9.62 18.08
N ARG A 86 -11.32 -9.59 19.09
CA ARG A 86 -11.95 -10.81 19.61
C ARG A 86 -12.87 -11.44 18.58
N ASP A 87 -13.68 -10.65 17.88
CA ASP A 87 -14.62 -11.17 16.89
C ASP A 87 -13.90 -11.78 15.67
N MET A 88 -12.81 -11.16 15.22
CA MET A 88 -12.01 -11.64 14.07
C MET A 88 -11.17 -12.89 14.37
N HIS A 89 -10.92 -13.25 15.63
CA HIS A 89 -10.16 -14.45 16.04
C HIS A 89 -8.87 -14.66 15.21
N SER A 90 -8.72 -15.81 14.55
CA SER A 90 -7.55 -16.18 13.73
C SER A 90 -7.67 -15.75 12.27
N LEU A 91 -8.69 -14.96 11.92
CA LEU A 91 -8.88 -14.46 10.56
C LEU A 91 -8.13 -13.17 10.31
N ALA A 92 -7.80 -12.41 11.37
CA ALA A 92 -6.97 -11.24 11.27
C ALA A 92 -6.26 -10.87 12.59
N GLN A 93 -5.03 -10.39 12.50
CA GLN A 93 -4.31 -9.78 13.61
C GLN A 93 -4.55 -8.27 13.63
N ILE A 94 -5.23 -7.79 14.67
CA ILE A 94 -5.48 -6.36 14.86
C ILE A 94 -4.65 -5.85 16.04
N SER A 95 -3.92 -4.76 15.82
CA SER A 95 -3.08 -4.12 16.84
C SER A 95 -3.29 -2.61 16.86
N TYR A 96 -3.30 -2.03 18.05
CA TYR A 96 -3.39 -0.60 18.25
C TYR A 96 -2.29 -0.13 19.20
N THR A 97 -1.54 0.90 18.79
CA THR A 97 -0.46 1.50 19.57
C THR A 97 -0.69 3.01 19.69
N PRO A 98 -0.91 3.57 20.89
CA PRO A 98 -1.00 5.01 21.06
C PRO A 98 0.37 5.65 20.82
N THR A 99 0.44 6.55 19.83
CA THR A 99 1.65 7.26 19.39
C THR A 99 1.48 8.78 19.34
N GLY A 100 0.26 9.28 19.54
CA GLY A 100 -0.13 10.65 19.23
C GLY A 100 -0.32 10.89 17.73
N THR A 101 -1.01 11.99 17.40
CA THR A 101 -1.47 12.31 16.03
C THR A 101 -0.31 12.43 15.03
N ARG A 102 0.74 13.20 15.36
CA ARG A 102 1.83 13.48 14.43
C ARG A 102 2.63 12.23 14.06
N LEU A 103 3.06 11.46 15.06
CA LEU A 103 3.80 10.23 14.82
C LEU A 103 2.92 9.17 14.13
N GLY A 104 1.62 9.12 14.45
CA GLY A 104 0.67 8.25 13.74
C GLY A 104 0.60 8.57 12.23
N LEU A 105 0.53 9.85 11.87
CA LEU A 105 0.53 10.29 10.47
C LEU A 105 1.87 10.01 9.76
N ASP A 106 3.00 10.24 10.44
CA ASP A 106 4.33 9.94 9.89
C ASP A 106 4.47 8.43 9.61
N LEU A 107 3.98 7.58 10.52
CA LEU A 107 3.95 6.12 10.34
C LEU A 107 3.01 5.69 9.22
N LEU A 108 1.87 6.36 9.05
CA LEU A 108 0.92 6.11 7.97
C LEU A 108 1.54 6.47 6.61
N GLN A 109 2.19 7.63 6.52
CA GLN A 109 2.90 8.06 5.31
C GLN A 109 4.04 7.11 4.93
N ALA A 110 4.73 6.55 5.94
CA ALA A 110 5.79 5.56 5.73
C ALA A 110 5.27 4.12 5.48
N ASN A 111 3.95 3.92 5.38
CA ASN A 111 3.30 2.60 5.28
C ASN A 111 3.75 1.63 6.38
N ARG A 112 3.95 2.12 7.61
CA ARG A 112 4.25 1.29 8.79
C ARG A 112 2.98 0.89 9.55
N VAL A 113 1.91 1.65 9.36
CA VAL A 113 0.57 1.39 9.88
C VAL A 113 -0.45 1.56 8.77
N ASP A 114 -1.61 0.92 8.94
CA ASP A 114 -2.70 0.93 7.97
C ASP A 114 -3.67 2.09 8.25
N VAL A 115 -3.78 2.50 9.51
CA VAL A 115 -4.68 3.57 9.97
C VAL A 115 -3.98 4.47 10.99
N SER A 116 -4.19 5.78 10.86
CA SER A 116 -3.85 6.76 11.90
C SER A 116 -5.12 7.31 12.55
N ALA A 117 -5.25 7.14 13.86
CA ALA A 117 -6.27 7.78 14.69
C ALA A 117 -5.83 9.21 15.05
N LEU A 118 -6.74 10.17 14.92
CA LEU A 118 -6.45 11.59 15.12
C LEU A 118 -6.70 12.04 16.55
#